data_AF-A0A352QT14-F1
#
_entry.id   AF-A0A352QT14-F1
#
_cell.length_a   1.000
_cell.length_b   1.000
_cell.length_c   1.000
_cell.angle_alpha   90.00
_cell.angle_beta   90.00
_cell.angle_gamma   90.00
#
_symmetry.space_group_name_H-M   'P 1'
#
loop_
_entity.id
_entity.type
_entity.pdbx_description
1 polymer ?
#
loop_
_entity_poly.entity_id
_entity_poly.type
_entity_poly.pdbx_seq_one_letter_code
_entity_poly.pdbx_strand_id
1 'polypeptide(L)'
;MRAVHALLLLMLLAWPPHALAQQAQRIDDSASQVLDGLVRMKWKEVRPGPGASNDLVGQTTVLVRLDMSPFQGRSGRIFMVLEKQSGPVRAAWTTRGALLPGEVRDGERALVFAGAVASERIEDTLVLTITASTDVFSQPEKLVFHFEFEAGGA
;
A
#
# COMPACT_ATOMS: atom_id res chain seq x y z
N MET A 1 -65.27 28.49 -25.58
CA MET A 1 -64.54 27.20 -25.64
C MET A 1 -63.17 27.44 -25.00
N ARG A 2 -63.09 27.45 -23.67
CA ARG A 2 -62.45 26.45 -22.79
C ARG A 2 -60.97 26.19 -23.10
N ALA A 3 -60.12 26.89 -22.36
CA ALA A 3 -58.70 26.66 -22.18
C ALA A 3 -58.43 25.35 -21.43
N VAL A 4 -57.37 24.62 -21.80
CA VAL A 4 -56.61 23.77 -20.87
C VAL A 4 -55.15 23.80 -21.29
N HIS A 5 -54.33 24.49 -20.49
CA HIS A 5 -52.88 24.39 -20.50
C HIS A 5 -52.50 23.09 -19.77
N ALA A 6 -51.86 22.15 -20.45
CA ALA A 6 -51.34 20.93 -19.83
C ALA A 6 -49.82 21.03 -19.66
N LEU A 7 -49.45 21.73 -18.59
CA LEU A 7 -48.33 21.49 -17.67
C LEU A 7 -47.15 20.63 -18.19
N LEU A 8 -46.04 21.31 -18.52
CA LEU A 8 -44.69 20.74 -18.53
C LEU A 8 -44.34 20.26 -17.11
N LEU A 9 -44.27 18.95 -16.89
CA LEU A 9 -43.66 18.40 -15.68
C LEU A 9 -42.16 18.17 -15.95
N LEU A 10 -41.33 19.16 -15.59
CA LEU A 10 -39.89 19.00 -15.50
C LEU A 10 -39.59 18.16 -14.24
N MET A 11 -39.46 16.85 -14.39
CA MET A 11 -38.83 16.01 -13.36
C MET A 11 -37.32 16.28 -13.40
N LEU A 12 -36.87 17.20 -12.53
CA LEU A 12 -35.47 17.33 -12.14
C LEU A 12 -35.03 16.04 -11.44
N LEU A 13 -34.31 15.19 -12.17
CA LEU A 13 -33.52 14.10 -11.62
C LEU A 13 -32.45 14.70 -10.71
N ALA A 14 -32.73 14.77 -9.41
CA ALA A 14 -31.74 14.98 -8.37
C ALA A 14 -30.85 13.72 -8.30
N TRP A 15 -29.81 13.67 -9.13
CA TRP A 15 -28.74 12.69 -8.98
C TRP A 15 -27.99 13.01 -7.68
N PRO A 16 -27.92 12.09 -6.70
CA PRO A 16 -26.99 12.26 -5.61
C PRO A 16 -25.57 12.29 -6.22
N PRO A 17 -24.66 13.14 -5.73
CA PRO A 17 -23.26 13.05 -6.14
C PRO A 17 -22.76 11.68 -5.69
N HIS A 18 -22.63 10.76 -6.63
CA HIS A 18 -21.79 9.60 -6.42
C HIS A 18 -20.40 10.14 -6.18
N ALA A 19 -19.92 10.07 -4.94
CA ALA A 19 -18.50 10.22 -4.64
C ALA A 19 -17.79 9.16 -5.47
N LEU A 20 -17.30 9.56 -6.65
CA LEU A 20 -16.47 8.70 -7.48
C LEU A 20 -15.28 8.34 -6.61
N ALA A 21 -15.18 7.08 -6.21
CA ALA A 21 -14.00 6.56 -5.55
C ALA A 21 -12.83 6.88 -6.48
N GLN A 22 -12.04 7.89 -6.10
CA GLN A 22 -10.96 8.38 -6.93
C GLN A 22 -9.95 7.25 -7.06
N GLN A 23 -9.62 6.86 -8.29
CA GLN A 23 -8.71 5.75 -8.55
C GLN A 23 -7.38 5.98 -7.82
N ALA A 24 -6.91 4.93 -7.15
CA ALA A 24 -5.59 4.90 -6.56
C ALA A 24 -4.54 5.19 -7.64
N GLN A 25 -3.70 6.20 -7.41
CA GLN A 25 -2.69 6.67 -8.35
C GLN A 25 -1.33 6.12 -7.93
N ARG A 26 -0.61 5.42 -8.83
CA ARG A 26 0.74 4.93 -8.55
C ARG A 26 1.67 6.11 -8.23
N ILE A 27 2.40 6.01 -7.12
CA ILE A 27 3.45 6.96 -6.74
C ILE A 27 4.78 6.48 -7.34
N ASP A 28 5.59 7.42 -7.84
CA ASP A 28 6.96 7.11 -8.25
C ASP A 28 7.85 6.98 -7.00
N ASP A 29 8.34 5.76 -6.79
CA ASP A 29 9.23 5.35 -5.72
C ASP A 29 10.59 4.89 -6.23
N SER A 30 10.93 5.18 -7.50
CA SER A 30 12.14 4.70 -8.19
C SER A 30 13.46 5.12 -7.52
N ALA A 31 13.44 6.18 -6.72
CA ALA A 31 14.58 6.64 -5.94
C ALA A 31 14.81 5.85 -4.63
N SER A 32 13.93 4.92 -4.30
CA SER A 32 14.02 4.07 -3.10
C SER A 32 15.15 3.05 -3.23
N GLN A 33 15.76 2.69 -2.09
CA GLN A 33 16.94 1.83 -2.06
C GLN A 33 16.83 0.77 -0.96
N VAL A 34 17.07 -0.50 -1.32
CA VAL A 34 17.28 -1.57 -0.35
C VAL A 34 18.74 -1.51 0.10
N LEU A 35 18.98 -1.24 1.39
CA LEU A 35 20.31 -1.01 1.92
C LEU A 35 21.10 -2.31 2.14
N ASP A 36 20.40 -3.40 2.48
CA ASP A 36 21.03 -4.67 2.88
C ASP A 36 21.17 -5.70 1.73
N GLY A 37 20.86 -5.31 0.49
CA GLY A 37 20.97 -6.19 -0.68
C GLY A 37 20.01 -7.38 -0.63
N LEU A 38 20.52 -8.61 -0.82
CA LEU A 38 19.73 -9.84 -0.85
C LEU A 38 19.33 -10.27 0.57
N VAL A 39 18.03 -10.40 0.83
CA VAL A 39 17.49 -10.77 2.15
C VAL A 39 17.79 -12.24 2.45
N ARG A 40 18.55 -12.48 3.52
CA ARG A 40 18.80 -13.84 4.01
C ARG A 40 17.67 -14.28 4.93
N MET A 41 16.98 -15.32 4.50
CA MET A 41 15.90 -15.94 5.27
C MET A 41 16.48 -16.99 6.22
N LYS A 42 15.94 -17.05 7.44
CA LYS A 42 16.26 -18.07 8.45
C LYS A 42 14.97 -18.67 9.00
N TRP A 43 15.02 -19.92 9.45
CA TRP A 43 13.90 -20.50 10.19
C TRP A 43 13.55 -19.64 11.39
N LYS A 44 12.25 -19.36 11.55
CA LYS A 44 11.73 -18.62 12.68
C LYS A 44 11.97 -19.37 13.99
N GLU A 45 11.79 -20.68 13.96
CA GLU A 45 12.00 -21.57 15.09
C GLU A 45 13.22 -22.47 14.85
N VAL A 46 14.07 -22.60 15.88
CA VAL A 46 15.36 -23.30 15.81
C VAL A 46 15.20 -24.83 15.90
N ARG A 47 14.03 -25.32 16.34
CA ARG A 47 13.76 -26.76 16.51
C ARG A 47 12.38 -27.11 15.93
N PRO A 48 12.30 -27.73 14.75
CA PRO A 48 11.07 -28.32 14.26
C PRO A 48 10.63 -29.43 15.21
N GLY A 49 9.46 -29.27 15.83
CA GLY A 49 8.76 -30.30 16.59
C GLY A 49 7.36 -30.50 16.03
N PRO A 50 6.62 -31.54 16.45
CA PRO A 50 5.20 -31.67 16.08
C PRO A 50 4.44 -30.40 16.47
N GLY A 51 3.94 -29.64 15.48
CA GLY A 51 3.23 -28.37 15.68
C GLY A 51 4.08 -27.08 15.58
N ALA A 52 5.38 -27.17 15.27
CA ALA A 52 6.24 -26.01 15.02
C ALA A 52 5.86 -25.31 13.70
N SER A 53 6.01 -23.98 13.65
CA SER A 53 5.75 -23.23 12.41
C SER A 53 6.86 -23.47 11.38
N ASN A 54 6.49 -23.72 10.12
CA ASN A 54 7.41 -23.83 9.00
C ASN A 54 7.75 -22.46 8.38
N ASP A 55 7.83 -21.43 9.23
CA ASP A 55 8.03 -20.06 8.80
C ASP A 55 9.53 -19.76 8.65
N LEU A 56 9.88 -19.12 7.55
CA LEU A 56 11.13 -18.40 7.35
C LEU A 56 10.92 -16.92 7.63
N VAL A 57 11.89 -16.31 8.29
CA VAL A 57 11.93 -14.89 8.58
C VAL A 57 13.23 -14.29 8.06
N GLY A 58 13.14 -13.14 7.41
CA GLY A 58 14.27 -12.32 7.00
C GLY A 58 14.02 -10.87 7.37
N GLN A 59 15.10 -10.08 7.45
CA GLN A 59 15.00 -8.66 7.73
C GLN A 59 15.85 -7.87 6.73
N THR A 60 15.35 -6.71 6.32
CA THR A 60 16.08 -5.78 5.45
C THR A 60 15.68 -4.34 5.75
N THR A 61 16.60 -3.42 5.49
CA THR A 61 16.37 -1.99 5.63
C THR A 61 16.17 -1.35 4.27
N VAL A 62 15.13 -0.54 4.13
CA VAL A 62 14.79 0.15 2.88
C VAL A 62 14.69 1.65 3.16
N LEU A 63 15.46 2.43 2.40
CA LEU A 63 15.29 3.87 2.32
C LEU A 63 14.22 4.17 1.28
N VAL A 64 13.01 4.44 1.74
CA VAL A 64 11.85 4.76 0.90
C VAL A 64 11.88 6.24 0.54
N ARG A 65 11.68 6.53 -0.75
CA ARG A 65 11.73 7.86 -1.32
C ARG A 65 10.62 8.01 -2.33
N LEU A 66 9.56 8.70 -1.92
CA LEU A 66 8.35 8.91 -2.70
C LEU A 66 8.40 10.28 -3.34
N ASP A 67 8.24 10.35 -4.66
CA ASP A 67 7.96 11.59 -5.37
C ASP A 67 6.49 11.97 -5.18
N MET A 68 6.28 13.04 -4.43
CA MET A 68 4.97 13.57 -4.08
C MET A 68 4.64 14.85 -4.85
N SER A 69 5.49 15.29 -5.79
CA SER A 69 5.24 16.47 -6.61
C SER A 69 3.88 16.47 -7.33
N PRO A 70 3.32 15.34 -7.83
CA PRO A 70 2.00 15.34 -8.45
C PRO A 70 0.84 15.49 -7.44
N PHE A 71 1.14 15.37 -6.15
CA PHE A 71 0.15 15.32 -5.07
C PHE A 71 0.28 16.46 -4.07
N GLN A 72 1.27 17.34 -4.22
CA GLN A 72 1.55 18.43 -3.28
C GLN A 72 0.30 19.31 -3.05
N GLY A 73 0.06 19.66 -1.78
CA GLY A 73 -1.10 20.45 -1.37
C GLY A 73 -2.42 19.69 -1.32
N ARG A 74 -2.49 18.44 -1.78
CA ARG A 74 -3.68 17.58 -1.67
C ARG A 74 -3.68 16.87 -0.32
N SER A 75 -4.88 16.64 0.22
CA SER A 75 -5.07 15.71 1.34
C SER A 75 -5.44 14.33 0.81
N GLY A 76 -4.92 13.28 1.43
CA GLY A 76 -5.16 11.92 0.99
C GLY A 76 -4.53 10.87 1.88
N ARG A 77 -4.49 9.65 1.34
CA ARG A 77 -3.93 8.46 1.97
C ARG A 77 -2.90 7.85 1.04
N ILE A 78 -1.80 7.37 1.60
CA ILE A 78 -0.82 6.57 0.87
C ILE A 78 -0.91 5.15 1.38
N PHE A 79 -0.97 4.20 0.46
CA PHE A 79 -0.92 2.78 0.75
C PHE A 79 0.37 2.19 0.21
N MET A 80 1.02 1.33 0.98
CA MET A 80 2.00 0.38 0.47
C MET A 80 1.26 -0.87 0.03
N VAL A 81 1.58 -1.38 -1.15
CA VAL A 81 0.99 -2.57 -1.74
C VAL A 81 2.07 -3.64 -1.85
N LEU A 82 1.73 -4.86 -1.48
CA LEU A 82 2.52 -6.05 -1.79
C LEU A 82 1.78 -6.80 -2.90
N GLU A 83 2.39 -6.87 -4.08
CA GLU A 83 1.79 -7.62 -5.19
C GLU A 83 1.66 -9.11 -4.84
N LYS A 84 0.83 -9.81 -5.61
CA LYS A 84 0.65 -11.26 -5.45
C LYS A 84 1.97 -11.99 -5.76
N GLN A 85 2.43 -12.81 -4.83
CA GLN A 85 3.63 -13.64 -4.88
C GLN A 85 3.27 -15.09 -5.23
N SER A 86 4.29 -15.92 -5.49
CA SER A 86 4.10 -17.35 -5.80
C SER A 86 3.49 -18.15 -4.64
N GLY A 87 3.61 -17.63 -3.42
CA GLY A 87 2.84 -18.11 -2.27
C GLY A 87 2.85 -17.14 -1.08
N PRO A 88 2.33 -17.58 0.09
CA PRO A 88 2.04 -16.66 1.18
C PRO A 88 3.28 -15.96 1.74
N VAL A 89 3.29 -14.63 1.61
CA VAL A 89 4.27 -13.72 2.20
C VAL A 89 3.56 -12.72 3.10
N ARG A 90 4.21 -12.35 4.20
CA ARG A 90 3.86 -11.20 5.02
C ARG A 90 5.08 -10.31 5.16
N ALA A 91 4.88 -9.00 5.05
CA ALA A 91 5.88 -8.01 5.43
C ALA A 91 5.33 -7.14 6.56
N ALA A 92 6.12 -6.96 7.61
CA ALA A 92 5.85 -5.99 8.67
C ALA A 92 7.01 -4.98 8.72
N TRP A 93 6.73 -3.72 9.03
CA TRP A 93 7.77 -2.70 9.09
C TRP A 93 7.61 -1.74 10.26
N THR A 94 8.75 -1.25 10.72
CA THR A 94 8.86 -0.06 11.55
C THR A 94 9.44 1.07 10.74
N THR A 95 9.14 2.32 11.10
CA THR A 95 9.57 3.53 10.40
C THR A 95 10.51 4.38 11.27
N ARG A 96 11.22 5.32 10.64
CA ARG A 96 12.05 6.33 11.32
C ARG A 96 11.69 7.77 10.91
N GLY A 97 10.65 7.95 10.11
CA GLY A 97 10.22 9.21 9.55
C GLY A 97 8.70 9.39 9.59
N ALA A 98 8.15 9.95 8.51
CA ALA A 98 6.76 10.38 8.44
C ALA A 98 5.76 9.25 8.10
N LEU A 99 6.24 8.09 7.65
CA LEU A 99 5.36 6.97 7.31
C LEU A 99 4.95 6.22 8.58
N LEU A 100 3.76 5.63 8.53
CA LEU A 100 3.20 4.81 9.59
C LEU A 100 3.82 3.40 9.57
N PRO A 101 4.14 2.81 10.73
CA PRO A 101 4.49 1.40 10.83
C PRO A 101 3.25 0.53 10.55
N GLY A 102 3.47 -0.71 10.10
CA GLY A 102 2.36 -1.59 9.75
C GLY A 102 2.76 -2.98 9.31
N GLU A 103 1.79 -3.72 8.82
CA GLU A 103 1.99 -5.01 8.13
C GLU A 103 1.12 -5.09 6.88
N VAL A 104 1.58 -5.88 5.90
CA VAL A 104 0.87 -6.19 4.67
C VAL A 104 1.06 -7.67 4.34
N ARG A 105 0.01 -8.31 3.84
CA ARG A 105 0.06 -9.68 3.34
C ARG A 105 0.10 -9.71 1.83
N ASP A 106 0.47 -10.86 1.31
CA ASP A 106 0.48 -11.18 -0.10
C ASP A 106 -0.82 -10.76 -0.84
N GLY A 107 -0.68 -9.88 -1.83
CA GLY A 107 -1.79 -9.33 -2.62
C GLY A 107 -2.65 -8.27 -1.91
N GLU A 108 -2.24 -7.81 -0.73
CA GLU A 108 -2.93 -6.77 0.03
C GLU A 108 -2.23 -5.42 -0.05
N ARG A 109 -2.88 -4.41 0.53
CA ARG A 109 -2.34 -3.07 0.72
C ARG A 109 -2.55 -2.60 2.15
N ALA A 110 -1.68 -1.73 2.61
CA ALA A 110 -1.67 -1.22 3.98
C ALA A 110 -1.43 0.29 4.01
N LEU A 111 -2.13 0.99 4.88
CA LEU A 111 -2.01 2.44 5.03
C LEU A 111 -0.64 2.79 5.62
N VAL A 112 0.10 3.68 4.94
CA VAL A 112 1.41 4.19 5.39
C VAL A 112 1.42 5.69 5.63
N PHE A 113 0.41 6.42 5.18
CA PHE A 113 0.29 7.86 5.47
C PHE A 113 -1.16 8.29 5.32
N ALA A 114 -1.60 9.25 6.14
CA ALA A 114 -2.87 9.94 5.96
C ALA A 114 -2.73 11.40 6.38
N GLY A 115 -3.14 12.32 5.51
CA GLY A 115 -3.08 13.75 5.78
C GLY A 115 -2.79 14.58 4.54
N ALA A 116 -2.43 15.84 4.78
CA ALA A 116 -2.02 16.77 3.74
C ALA A 116 -0.58 16.50 3.28
N VAL A 117 -0.37 16.45 1.96
CA VAL A 117 0.95 16.34 1.35
C VAL A 117 1.61 17.72 1.37
N ALA A 118 2.44 17.97 2.38
CA ALA A 118 3.07 19.27 2.61
C ALA A 118 4.35 19.49 1.79
N SER A 119 5.00 18.43 1.32
CA SER A 119 6.27 18.47 0.58
C SER A 119 6.18 17.69 -0.73
N GLU A 120 7.04 18.04 -1.69
CA GLU A 120 7.17 17.32 -2.97
C GLU A 120 7.83 15.94 -2.82
N ARG A 121 8.29 15.61 -1.62
CA ARG A 121 8.98 14.35 -1.34
C ARG A 121 8.71 13.88 0.07
N ILE A 122 8.50 12.58 0.22
CA ILE A 122 8.53 11.88 1.50
C ILE A 122 9.73 10.93 1.48
N GLU A 123 10.55 10.99 2.53
CA GLU A 123 11.67 10.08 2.76
C GLU A 123 11.55 9.44 4.15
N ASP A 124 11.70 8.12 4.21
CA ASP A 124 11.65 7.35 5.45
C ASP A 124 12.57 6.12 5.36
N THR A 125 13.10 5.69 6.50
CA THR A 125 13.85 4.44 6.61
C THR A 125 12.96 3.38 7.25
N LEU A 126 12.64 2.36 6.48
CA LEU A 126 11.83 1.24 6.91
C LEU A 126 12.73 0.07 7.27
N VAL A 127 12.46 -0.56 8.41
CA VAL A 127 13.04 -1.86 8.75
C VAL A 127 11.96 -2.91 8.52
N LEU A 128 12.07 -3.67 7.43
CA LEU A 128 11.12 -4.69 7.04
C LEU A 128 11.50 -6.04 7.64
N THR A 129 10.54 -6.71 8.25
CA THR A 129 10.57 -8.13 8.60
C THR A 129 9.67 -8.87 7.62
N ILE A 130 10.26 -9.77 6.85
CA ILE A 130 9.58 -10.60 5.86
C ILE A 130 9.37 -11.98 6.48
N THR A 131 8.15 -12.50 6.42
CA THR A 131 7.80 -13.86 6.83
C THR A 131 7.20 -14.62 5.65
N ALA A 132 7.67 -15.85 5.44
CA ALA A 132 7.27 -16.71 4.32
C ALA A 132 7.20 -18.17 4.78
N SER A 133 6.32 -18.99 4.20
CA SER A 133 6.28 -20.44 4.49
C SER A 133 7.32 -21.19 3.63
N THR A 134 7.94 -22.25 4.17
CA THR A 134 8.95 -23.04 3.45
C THR A 134 8.45 -23.86 2.28
N ASP A 135 7.15 -24.11 2.22
CA ASP A 135 6.57 -24.95 1.17
C ASP A 135 6.54 -24.23 -0.20
N VAL A 136 6.98 -22.96 -0.25
CA VAL A 136 6.74 -22.05 -1.37
C VAL A 136 8.03 -21.72 -2.15
N PHE A 137 9.17 -21.58 -1.49
CA PHE A 137 10.36 -21.00 -2.13
C PHE A 137 11.42 -22.06 -2.46
N SER A 138 11.42 -22.54 -3.71
CA SER A 138 12.50 -23.37 -4.26
C SER A 138 13.64 -22.53 -4.88
N GLN A 139 13.43 -21.22 -5.06
CA GLN A 139 14.35 -20.27 -5.67
C GLN A 139 14.24 -18.89 -5.00
N PRO A 140 15.24 -18.00 -5.16
CA PRO A 140 15.12 -16.60 -4.75
C PRO A 140 13.95 -15.91 -5.47
N GLU A 141 13.02 -15.32 -4.71
CA GLU A 141 11.88 -14.57 -5.25
C GLU A 141 12.07 -13.07 -5.06
N LYS A 142 11.68 -12.31 -6.09
CA LYS A 142 11.65 -10.84 -6.02
C LYS A 142 10.29 -10.41 -5.48
N LEU A 143 10.27 -9.91 -4.25
CA LEU A 143 9.08 -9.26 -3.71
C LEU A 143 8.88 -7.91 -4.40
N VAL A 144 7.66 -7.67 -4.87
CA VAL A 144 7.29 -6.43 -5.55
C VAL A 144 6.40 -5.61 -4.63
N PHE A 145 6.96 -4.50 -4.16
CA PHE A 145 6.25 -3.49 -3.39
C PHE A 145 6.04 -2.24 -4.23
N HIS A 146 4.98 -1.52 -3.93
CA HIS A 146 4.77 -0.19 -4.47
C HIS A 146 3.88 0.68 -3.61
N PHE A 147 3.75 1.94 -4.01
CA PHE A 147 2.94 2.91 -3.29
C PHE A 147 1.83 3.48 -4.16
N GLU A 148 0.67 3.70 -3.54
CA GLU A 148 -0.51 4.27 -4.18
C GLU A 148 -1.03 5.44 -3.36
N PHE A 149 -1.40 6.53 -4.04
CA PHE A 149 -2.08 7.67 -3.46
C PHE A 149 -3.58 7.61 -3.75
N GLU A 150 -4.40 7.75 -2.72
CA GLU A 150 -5.83 8.02 -2.83
C GLU A 150 -6.12 9.42 -2.28
N ALA A 151 -6.71 10.29 -3.09
CA ALA A 151 -7.15 11.60 -2.60
C ALA A 151 -8.29 11.46 -1.58
N GLY A 152 -8.29 12.33 -0.58
CA GLY A 152 -9.42 12.50 0.32
C GLY A 152 -10.60 13.11 -0.43
N GLY A 153 -11.81 12.68 -0.10
CA GLY A 153 -13.03 13.39 -0.52
C GLY A 153 -13.01 14.80 0.08
N ALA A 154 -13.22 15.80 -0.78
CA ALA A 154 -13.47 17.17 -0.36
C ALA A 154 -14.84 17.30 0.33
#